data_AF-A0A1A8CGE5-F1
#
_entry.id   AF-A0A1A8CGE5-F1
#
_cell.length_a   1.000
_cell.length_b   1.000
_cell.length_c   1.000
_cell.angle_alpha   90.00
_cell.angle_beta   90.00
_cell.angle_gamma   90.00
#
_symmetry.space_group_name_H-M   'P 1'
#
loop_
_entity.id
_entity.type
_entity.pdbx_description
1 polymer ?
#
loop_
_entity_poly.entity_id
_entity_poly.type
_entity_poly.pdbx_seq_one_letter_code
_entity_poly.pdbx_strand_id
1 'polypeptide(L)'
;DGFYGNDDTNDCEECHLNCATCGGFEDDDCLSCNEGKMLENGECVAVREVCPVQTFLSDGDECVDCHPTCESCSGEEENQCTKCGKG
;
A
#
# COMPACT_ATOMS: atom_id res chain seq x y z
N ASP A 1 -5.23 15.70 -8.72
CA ASP A 1 -4.24 16.51 -7.97
C ASP A 1 -4.87 17.03 -6.70
N GLY A 2 -4.45 16.51 -5.53
CA GLY A 2 -4.45 17.11 -4.18
C GLY A 2 -5.71 17.77 -3.60
N PHE A 3 -6.77 17.91 -4.39
CA PHE A 3 -8.00 18.60 -4.07
C PHE A 3 -9.17 17.76 -4.58
N TYR A 4 -10.29 17.82 -3.88
CA TYR A 4 -11.56 17.25 -4.32
C TYR A 4 -12.61 18.35 -4.47
N GLY A 5 -13.60 18.12 -5.34
CA GLY A 5 -14.73 19.02 -5.48
C GLY A 5 -15.73 18.75 -4.37
N ASN A 6 -15.93 19.72 -3.48
CA ASN A 6 -16.94 19.64 -2.43
C ASN A 6 -18.25 20.26 -2.95
N ASP A 7 -19.25 19.42 -3.26
CA ASP A 7 -20.55 19.87 -3.78
C ASP A 7 -21.38 20.65 -2.74
N ASP A 8 -21.15 20.43 -1.44
CA ASP A 8 -21.84 21.15 -0.37
C ASP A 8 -21.37 22.60 -0.26
N THR A 9 -20.06 22.83 -0.38
CA THR A 9 -19.46 24.18 -0.32
C THR A 9 -19.34 24.83 -1.70
N ASN A 10 -19.43 24.05 -2.78
CA ASN A 10 -19.14 24.46 -4.17
C ASN A 10 -17.69 24.97 -4.35
N ASP A 11 -16.77 24.46 -3.54
CA ASP A 11 -15.35 24.81 -3.58
C ASP A 11 -14.47 23.57 -3.82
N CYS A 12 -13.22 23.80 -4.23
CA CYS A 12 -12.18 22.77 -4.30
C CYS A 12 -11.43 22.75 -2.97
N GLU A 13 -11.61 21.68 -2.19
CA GLU A 13 -11.01 21.54 -0.87
C GLU A 13 -9.77 20.62 -0.95
N GLU A 14 -8.77 20.90 -0.12
CA GLU A 14 -7.54 20.10 -0.07
C GLU A 14 -7.83 18.70 0.49
N CYS A 15 -7.22 17.70 -0.14
CA CYS A 15 -7.18 16.34 0.37
C CYS A 15 -6.41 16.27 1.69
N HIS A 16 -6.66 15.21 2.45
CA HIS A 16 -5.81 14.88 3.58
C HIS A 16 -4.34 14.77 3.14
N LEU A 17 -3.40 15.23 3.98
CA LEU A 17 -1.97 15.33 3.65
C LEU A 17 -1.32 13.99 3.26
N ASN A 18 -1.96 12.89 3.63
CA ASN A 18 -1.48 11.55 3.31
C ASN A 18 -1.86 11.10 1.89
N CYS A 19 -2.90 11.69 1.30
CA CYS A 19 -3.40 11.35 -0.03
C CYS A 19 -2.72 12.19 -1.12
N ALA A 20 -2.50 11.59 -2.29
CA ALA A 20 -2.17 12.31 -3.52
C ALA A 20 -3.45 12.74 -4.27
N THR A 21 -4.49 11.92 -4.19
CA THR A 21 -5.86 12.24 -4.63
C THR A 21 -6.86 11.66 -3.64
N CYS A 22 -8.02 12.29 -3.50
CA CYS A 22 -9.06 11.91 -2.56
C CYS A 22 -10.45 12.15 -3.16
N GLY A 23 -11.46 11.46 -2.62
CA GLY A 23 -12.88 11.72 -2.86
C GLY A 23 -13.55 12.60 -1.80
N GLY A 24 -12.82 12.90 -0.72
CA GLY A 24 -13.30 13.62 0.45
C GLY A 24 -12.14 14.11 1.34
N PHE A 25 -12.47 14.73 2.46
CA PHE A 25 -11.49 15.35 3.36
C PHE A 25 -10.83 14.34 4.32
N GLU A 26 -11.51 13.26 4.65
CA GLU A 26 -11.06 12.31 5.66
C GLU A 26 -9.86 11.48 5.16
N ASP A 27 -9.09 10.91 6.10
CA ASP A 27 -7.89 10.16 5.76
C ASP A 27 -8.16 8.79 5.13
N ASP A 28 -9.40 8.29 5.23
CA ASP A 28 -9.94 7.09 4.59
C ASP A 28 -10.67 7.35 3.25
N ASP A 29 -10.71 8.62 2.82
CA ASP A 29 -11.25 9.02 1.51
C ASP A 29 -10.16 9.14 0.42
N CYS A 30 -8.95 8.60 0.65
CA CYS A 30 -7.90 8.63 -0.36
C CYS A 30 -8.26 7.73 -1.55
N LEU A 31 -7.99 8.22 -2.76
CA LEU A 31 -8.08 7.47 -4.02
C LEU A 31 -6.68 7.11 -4.55
N SER A 32 -5.66 7.86 -4.15
CA SER A 32 -4.26 7.53 -4.40
C SER A 32 -3.36 8.12 -3.32
N CYS A 33 -2.19 7.52 -3.13
CA CYS A 33 -1.25 7.90 -2.08
C CYS A 33 0.00 8.60 -2.61
N ASN A 34 0.60 9.43 -1.76
CA ASN A 34 1.91 10.01 -2.03
C ASN A 34 3.01 8.93 -2.07
N GLU A 35 4.15 9.22 -2.68
CA GLU A 35 5.27 8.27 -2.78
C GLU A 35 5.66 7.69 -1.40
N GLY A 36 5.93 6.39 -1.37
CA GLY A 36 6.26 5.66 -0.13
C GLY A 36 5.04 5.29 0.74
N LYS A 37 3.82 5.42 0.20
CA LYS A 37 2.58 4.98 0.85
C LYS A 37 1.73 4.14 -0.10
N MET A 38 1.03 3.16 0.47
CA MET A 38 0.09 2.28 -0.25
C MET A 38 -1.34 2.60 0.18
N LEU A 39 -2.29 2.47 -0.76
CA LEU A 39 -3.71 2.65 -0.47
C LEU A 39 -4.27 1.36 0.12
N GLU A 40 -4.70 1.40 1.37
CA GLU A 40 -5.32 0.29 2.08
C GLU A 40 -6.68 0.74 2.63
N ASN A 41 -7.78 0.18 2.09
CA ASN A 41 -9.15 0.53 2.48
C ASN A 41 -9.51 2.03 2.43
N GLY A 42 -8.90 2.78 1.50
CA GLY A 42 -9.12 4.23 1.39
C GLY A 42 -8.14 5.06 2.24
N GLU A 43 -7.34 4.42 3.09
CA GLU A 43 -6.29 5.07 3.87
C GLU A 43 -4.92 4.92 3.21
N CYS A 44 -4.08 5.95 3.31
CA CYS A 44 -2.70 5.89 2.84
C CYS A 44 -1.75 5.46 3.96
N VAL A 45 -1.42 4.17 3.99
CA VAL A 45 -0.49 3.57 4.95
C VAL A 45 0.95 3.64 4.44
N ALA A 46 1.92 3.87 5.33
CA ALA A 46 3.32 3.84 4.94
C ALA A 46 3.68 2.44 4.41
N VAL A 47 4.34 2.38 3.25
CA VAL A 47 4.89 1.12 2.74
C VAL A 47 5.85 0.60 3.80
N ARG A 48 5.54 -0.55 4.38
CA ARG A 48 6.43 -1.16 5.36
C ARG A 48 7.68 -1.60 4.59
N GLU A 49 8.79 -0.88 4.78
CA GLU A 49 10.11 -1.30 4.25
C GLU A 49 10.46 -2.75 4.67
N VAL A 50 9.83 -3.24 5.74
CA VAL A 50 9.90 -4.62 6.20
C VAL A 50 8.51 -5.27 6.11
N CYS A 51 8.31 -6.06 5.07
CA CYS A 51 7.17 -6.95 4.95
C CYS A 51 7.19 -8.04 6.05
N PRO A 52 6.03 -8.50 6.53
CA PRO A 52 5.91 -9.63 7.47
C PRO A 52 6.72 -10.87 7.06
N VAL A 53 7.03 -11.75 8.02
CA VAL A 53 7.62 -13.07 7.71
C VAL A 53 6.72 -13.85 6.76
N GLN A 54 7.32 -14.57 5.80
CA GLN A 54 6.66 -15.20 4.66
C GLN A 54 6.01 -14.26 3.64
N THR A 55 6.35 -12.97 3.65
CA THR A 55 5.98 -12.04 2.56
C THR A 55 7.20 -11.30 2.03
N PHE A 56 7.13 -10.81 0.79
CA PHE A 56 8.17 -10.01 0.15
C PHE A 56 7.57 -8.76 -0.47
N LEU A 57 8.38 -7.70 -0.59
CA LEU A 57 7.98 -6.48 -1.27
C LEU A 57 8.02 -6.71 -2.78
N SER A 58 6.86 -6.63 -3.43
CA SER A 58 6.75 -6.68 -4.89
C SER A 58 7.14 -5.34 -5.54
N ASP A 59 7.34 -5.34 -6.86
CA ASP A 59 7.58 -4.10 -7.63
C ASP A 59 6.42 -3.07 -7.53
N GLY A 60 5.25 -3.48 -7.03
CA GLY A 60 4.12 -2.60 -6.77
C GLY A 60 4.09 -1.98 -5.36
N ASP A 61 5.18 -2.10 -4.60
CA ASP A 61 5.28 -1.69 -3.19
C ASP A 61 4.26 -2.37 -2.26
N GLU A 62 3.72 -3.52 -2.69
CA GLU A 62 2.81 -4.36 -1.91
C GLU A 62 3.56 -5.56 -1.33
N CYS A 63 3.24 -5.92 -0.09
CA CYS A 63 3.75 -7.14 0.54
C CYS A 63 2.94 -8.35 0.07
N VAL A 64 3.56 -9.20 -0.74
CA VAL A 64 2.94 -10.40 -1.33
C VAL A 64 3.42 -11.65 -0.61
N ASP A 65 2.54 -12.63 -0.45
CA ASP A 65 2.86 -13.92 0.16
C ASP A 65 3.91 -14.71 -0.64
N CYS A 66 4.85 -15.33 0.09
CA CYS A 66 5.79 -16.29 -0.44
C CYS A 66 5.13 -17.65 -0.70
N HIS A 67 5.80 -18.50 -1.49
CA HIS A 67 5.42 -19.91 -1.58
C HIS A 67 5.38 -20.56 -0.18
N PRO A 68 4.40 -21.44 0.14
CA PRO A 68 4.22 -22.00 1.49
C PRO A 68 5.42 -22.76 2.06
N THR A 69 6.33 -23.23 1.21
CA THR A 69 7.58 -23.90 1.62
C THR A 69 8.68 -22.92 2.05
N CYS A 70 8.47 -21.62 1.89
CA CYS A 70 9.45 -20.56 2.16
C CYS A 70 9.18 -19.83 3.48
N GLU A 71 10.21 -19.65 4.29
CA GLU A 71 10.20 -18.74 5.46
C GLU A 71 10.42 -17.29 5.02
N SER A 72 11.18 -17.08 3.95
CA SER A 72 11.39 -15.78 3.29
C SER A 72 11.65 -16.01 1.81
N CYS A 73 11.22 -15.09 0.97
CA CYS A 73 11.34 -15.18 -0.48
C CYS A 73 11.65 -13.83 -1.11
N SER A 74 11.97 -13.85 -2.40
CA SER A 74 12.04 -12.67 -3.27
C SER A 74 11.02 -12.79 -4.42
N GLY A 75 9.99 -13.61 -4.25
CA GLY A 75 9.04 -13.98 -5.28
C GLY A 75 8.07 -15.06 -4.80
N GLU A 76 6.95 -15.21 -5.51
CA GLU A 76 5.85 -16.13 -5.17
C GLU A 76 6.17 -17.61 -5.44
N GLU A 77 7.17 -17.90 -6.28
CA GLU A 77 7.49 -19.26 -6.73
C GLU A 77 8.38 -20.02 -5.73
N GLU A 78 8.29 -21.36 -5.73
CA GLU A 78 9.09 -22.24 -4.86
C GLU A 78 10.61 -22.05 -5.05
N ASN A 79 11.04 -21.71 -6.26
CA ASN A 79 12.45 -21.47 -6.60
C ASN A 79 12.94 -20.05 -6.27
N GLN A 80 12.07 -19.17 -5.78
CA GLN A 80 12.38 -17.79 -5.37
C GLN A 80 12.50 -17.65 -3.85
N CYS A 81 12.66 -18.78 -3.17
CA CYS A 81 12.94 -18.89 -1.75
C CYS A 81 14.32 -18.30 -1.40
N THR A 82 14.36 -17.26 -0.57
CA THR A 82 15.62 -16.76 0.03
C THR A 82 15.95 -17.50 1.32
N LYS A 83 14.92 -18.02 1.99
CA LYS A 83 15.04 -18.87 3.18
C LYS A 83 13.94 -19.93 3.16
N CYS A 84 14.32 -21.21 3.19
CA CYS A 84 13.36 -22.31 3.25
C CYS A 84 12.76 -22.41 4.66
N GLY A 85 11.46 -22.73 4.74
CA GLY A 85 10.81 -23.11 5.98
C GLY A 85 11.43 -24.39 6.56
N LYS A 86 11.43 -24.53 7.88
CA LYS A 86 11.80 -25.80 8.52
C LYS A 86 10.74 -26.84 8.18
N GLY A 87 11.13 -27.84 7.38
CA GLY A 87 10.38 -29.08 7.16
C GLY A 87 10.40 -30.00 8.37
#